data_AF-A0A650ENT1-F1
#
_entry.id   AF-A0A650ENT1-F1
#
_cell.length_a   1.000
_cell.length_b   1.000
_cell.length_c   1.000
_cell.angle_alpha   90.00
_cell.angle_beta   90.00
_cell.angle_gamma   90.00
#
_symmetry.space_group_name_H-M   'P 1'
#
loop_
_entity.id
_entity.type
_entity.pdbx_description
1 polymer ?
#
loop_
_entity_poly.entity_id
_entity_poly.type
_entity_poly.pdbx_seq_one_letter_code
_entity_poly.pdbx_strand_id
1 'polypeptide(L)' 'MATIMEKDVLLEYVSFGWLVTDDTPQSREDLHRMGQLWREILETPYQEIDYQAMVETIKALRSKYENNDSTN' A
#
# COMPACT_ATOMS: atom_id res chain seq x y z
N MET A 1 11.43 -14.50 -1.31
CA MET A 1 12.60 -13.64 -1.05
C MET A 1 12.55 -12.51 -2.06
N ALA A 2 12.30 -11.29 -1.60
CA ALA A 2 12.37 -10.12 -2.46
C ALA A 2 13.83 -9.68 -2.68
N THR A 3 14.05 -8.79 -3.63
CA THR A 3 15.27 -8.00 -3.83
C THR A 3 15.15 -6.66 -3.11
N ILE A 4 16.27 -5.95 -2.95
CA ILE A 4 16.26 -4.58 -2.42
C ILE A 4 15.42 -3.64 -3.30
N MET A 5 15.47 -3.80 -4.63
CA MET A 5 14.66 -3.02 -5.58
C MET A 5 13.17 -3.30 -5.42
N GLU A 6 12.79 -4.56 -5.22
CA GLU A 6 11.40 -4.94 -4.97
C GLU A 6 10.87 -4.35 -3.65
N LYS A 7 11.72 -4.26 -2.61
CA LYS A 7 11.37 -3.54 -1.39
C LYS A 7 11.16 -2.04 -1.64
N ASP A 8 12.02 -1.40 -2.42
CA ASP A 8 11.86 0.02 -2.78
C ASP A 8 10.57 0.24 -3.58
N VAL A 9 10.26 -0.65 -4.52
CA VAL A 9 8.99 -0.64 -5.27
C VAL A 9 7.80 -0.77 -4.33
N LEU A 10 7.83 -1.66 -3.33
CA LEU A 10 6.76 -1.79 -2.36
C LEU A 10 6.55 -0.52 -1.53
N LEU A 11 7.64 0.15 -1.11
CA LEU A 11 7.57 1.41 -0.35
C LEU A 11 6.95 2.54 -1.18
N GLU A 12 7.31 2.65 -2.45
CA GLU A 12 6.66 3.60 -3.35
C GLU A 12 5.19 3.21 -3.58
N TYR A 13 4.93 1.93 -3.79
CA TYR A 13 3.62 1.44 -4.18
C TYR A 13 2.56 1.58 -3.07
N VAL A 14 2.95 1.44 -1.80
CA VAL A 14 2.08 1.66 -0.63
C VAL A 14 1.88 3.15 -0.31
N SER A 15 2.66 4.05 -0.91
CA SER A 15 2.60 5.51 -0.69
C SER A 15 1.50 6.20 -1.52
N PHE A 16 0.28 5.66 -1.48
CA PHE A 16 -0.87 6.15 -2.28
C PHE A 16 -1.91 6.93 -1.44
N GLY A 17 -1.54 7.44 -0.27
CA GLY A 17 -2.48 8.12 0.64
C GLY A 17 -3.13 9.37 0.00
N TRP A 18 -2.48 9.95 -1.00
CA TRP A 18 -3.00 11.06 -1.80
C TRP A 18 -4.21 10.69 -2.68
N LEU A 19 -4.47 9.39 -2.93
CA LEU A 19 -5.69 8.93 -3.60
C LEU A 19 -6.92 8.94 -2.67
N VAL A 20 -6.72 9.00 -1.36
CA VAL A 20 -7.78 8.98 -0.37
C VAL A 20 -8.26 10.41 -0.12
N THR A 21 -9.34 10.81 -0.79
CA THR A 21 -9.85 12.18 -0.78
C THR A 21 -11.04 12.39 0.17
N ASP A 22 -11.68 11.32 0.62
CA ASP A 22 -12.79 11.34 1.56
C ASP A 22 -12.32 11.15 3.01
N ASP A 23 -13.06 11.73 3.97
CA ASP A 23 -12.78 11.61 5.41
C ASP A 23 -13.87 10.79 6.11
N THR A 24 -14.00 9.53 5.69
CA THR A 24 -14.94 8.57 6.28
C THR A 24 -14.23 7.71 7.32
N PRO A 25 -14.96 7.08 8.28
CA PRO A 25 -14.35 6.12 9.20
C PRO A 25 -13.60 4.99 8.47
N GLN A 26 -14.13 4.55 7.32
CA GLN A 26 -13.49 3.54 6.48
C GLN A 26 -12.19 4.05 5.85
N SER A 27 -12.17 5.27 5.30
CA SER A 27 -10.97 5.84 4.69
C SER A 27 -9.85 6.09 5.71
N ARG A 28 -10.21 6.48 6.95
CA ARG A 28 -9.26 6.58 8.07
C ARG A 28 -8.66 5.24 8.46
N GLU A 29 -9.47 4.19 8.53
CA GLU A 29 -8.99 2.83 8.84
C GLU A 29 -8.06 2.31 7.74
N ASP A 30 -8.42 2.54 6.48
CA ASP A 30 -7.61 2.17 5.34
C ASP A 30 -6.27 2.95 5.31
N LEU A 31 -6.27 4.25 5.60
CA LEU A 31 -5.03 5.05 5.78
C LEU A 31 -4.16 4.53 6.92
N HIS A 32 -4.77 4.15 8.05
CA HIS A 32 -4.04 3.54 9.16
C HIS A 32 -3.39 2.21 8.73
N ARG A 33 -4.14 1.36 8.00
CA ARG A 33 -3.64 0.10 7.46
C ARG A 33 -2.51 0.32 6.46
N MET A 34 -2.57 1.34 5.61
CA MET A 34 -1.46 1.74 4.73
C MET A 34 -0.21 2.09 5.54
N GLY A 35 -0.35 2.87 6.61
CA GLY A 35 0.76 3.21 7.49
C GLY A 35 1.38 1.98 8.18
N GLN A 36 0.57 1.00 8.56
CA GLN A 36 1.05 -0.28 9.11
C GLN A 36 1.84 -1.07 8.07
N LEU A 37 1.32 -1.21 6.84
CA LEU A 37 2.02 -1.89 5.74
C LEU A 37 3.34 -1.20 5.39
N TRP A 38 3.35 0.13 5.32
CA TRP A 38 4.57 0.89 5.07
C TRP A 38 5.63 0.62 6.14
N ARG A 39 5.24 0.60 7.42
CA ARG A 39 6.15 0.28 8.53
C ARG A 39 6.66 -1.16 8.44
N GLU A 40 5.78 -2.11 8.15
CA GLU A 40 6.15 -3.52 7.98
C GLU A 40 7.19 -3.67 6.87
N ILE A 41 6.95 -3.12 5.68
CA ILE A 41 7.90 -3.17 4.56
C ILE A 41 9.23 -2.53 4.94
N LEU A 42 9.20 -1.38 5.62
CA LEU A 42 10.40 -0.64 6.03
C LEU A 42 11.25 -1.44 7.02
N GLU A 43 10.63 -2.03 8.04
CA GLU A 43 11.30 -2.73 9.14
C GLU A 43 11.73 -4.16 8.78
N THR A 44 11.02 -4.84 7.87
CA THR A 44 11.37 -6.20 7.45
C THR A 44 12.58 -6.23 6.51
N PRO A 45 13.61 -7.05 6.76
CA PRO A 45 14.70 -7.27 5.81
C PRO A 45 14.16 -7.74 4.45
N TYR A 46 14.69 -7.21 3.34
CA TYR A 46 14.13 -7.48 2.01
C TYR A 46 14.10 -8.99 1.67
N GLN A 47 15.02 -9.78 2.21
CA GLN A 47 15.07 -11.22 1.99
C GLN A 47 13.87 -11.97 2.61
N GLU A 48 13.30 -11.41 3.67
CA GLU A 48 12.19 -11.99 4.42
C GLU A 48 10.82 -11.55 3.87
N ILE A 49 10.80 -10.57 2.98
CA ILE A 49 9.57 -10.10 2.35
C ILE A 49 9.09 -11.13 1.31
N ASP A 50 7.83 -11.54 1.46
CA ASP A 50 7.05 -12.14 0.37
C ASP A 50 6.51 -11.02 -0.52
N TYR A 51 7.26 -10.73 -1.58
CA TYR A 51 6.94 -9.64 -2.49
C TYR A 51 5.56 -9.79 -3.12
N GLN A 52 5.18 -10.99 -3.57
CA GLN A 52 3.92 -11.19 -4.27
C GLN A 52 2.74 -10.99 -3.33
N ALA A 53 2.79 -11.58 -2.13
CA ALA A 53 1.74 -11.39 -1.13
C ALA A 53 1.59 -9.91 -0.72
N MET A 54 2.70 -9.19 -0.57
CA MET A 54 2.68 -7.78 -0.20
C MET A 54 2.11 -6.90 -1.33
N VAL A 55 2.50 -7.15 -2.59
CA VAL A 55 1.94 -6.45 -3.76
C VAL A 55 0.43 -6.68 -3.87
N GLU A 56 -0.05 -7.90 -3.71
CA GLU A 56 -1.49 -8.22 -3.78
C GLU A 56 -2.27 -7.51 -2.66
N THR A 57 -1.70 -7.47 -1.46
CA THR A 57 -2.30 -6.76 -0.31
C THR A 57 -2.41 -5.26 -0.59
N ILE A 58 -1.35 -4.63 -1.10
CA ILE A 58 -1.35 -3.21 -1.47
C ILE A 58 -2.35 -2.95 -2.61
N LYS A 59 -2.38 -3.79 -3.65
CA LYS A 59 -3.31 -3.70 -4.78
C LYS A 59 -4.77 -3.70 -4.33
N ALA A 60 -5.13 -4.64 -3.46
CA ALA A 60 -6.49 -4.77 -2.96
C ALA A 60 -6.96 -3.54 -2.15
N LEU A 61 -6.02 -2.89 -1.46
CA LEU A 61 -6.31 -1.66 -0.71
C LEU A 61 -6.43 -0.46 -1.67
N ARG A 62 -5.48 -0.35 -2.61
CA ARG A 62 -5.40 0.74 -3.58
C ARG A 62 -6.57 0.75 -4.57
N SER A 63 -7.04 -0.42 -5.00
CA SER A 63 -8.15 -0.56 -5.96
C SER A 63 -9.47 0.05 -5.47
N LYS A 64 -9.63 0.26 -4.16
CA LYS A 64 -10.79 0.96 -3.58
C LYS A 64 -10.85 2.44 -4.01
N TYR A 65 -9.69 3.03 -4.29
CA TYR A 65 -9.55 4.47 -4.53
C TYR A 65 -9.23 4.80 -5.99
N GLU A 66 -8.61 3.89 -6.74
CA GLU A 66 -8.29 4.10 -8.17
C GLU A 66 -9.53 4.18 -9.07
N ASN A 67 -10.66 3.62 -8.66
CA ASN A 67 -11.90 3.67 -9.44
C ASN A 67 -12.74 4.95 -9.24
N ASN A 68 -12.36 5.83 -8.32
CA ASN A 68 -13.07 7.09 -8.08
C ASN A 68 -12.81 8.18 -9.14
N ASP A 69 -11.85 7.97 -10.06
CA ASP A 69 -11.55 8.89 -11.17
C ASP A 69 -12.46 8.73 -12.41
N SER A 70 -13.45 7.82 -12.38
CA SER A 70 -14.34 7.58 -13.54
C SER A 70 -15.56 8.51 -13.63
N THR A 71 -15.60 9.60 -12.85
CA THR A 71 -16.70 10.57 -12.91
C THR A 71 -16.16 11.99 -13.07
N ASN A 72 -15.72 12.33 -14.28
CA ASN A 72 -15.64 13.71 -14.77
C ASN A 72 -16.02 13.74 -16.24
#